data_AF-A0A2M7SPB5-F1
#
_entry.id   AF-A0A2M7SPB5-F1
#
_cell.length_a   1.000
_cell.length_b   1.000
_cell.length_c   1.000
_cell.angle_alpha   90.00
_cell.angle_beta   90.00
_cell.angle_gamma   90.00
#
_symmetry.space_group_name_H-M   'P 1'
#
loop_
_entity.id
_entity.type
_entity.pdbx_description
1 polymer ?
#
loop_
_entity_poly.entity_id
_entity_poly.type
_entity_poly.pdbx_seq_one_letter_code
_entity_poly.pdbx_strand_id
1 'polypeptide(L)'
;MIICPSCRYKEIPGALFCSQCGAQLVTASDPDLQKDPMTETSSNTKGKPDLKSTSPMMSAGARISLHLVESGQILPLAERTEFSLGRVAEGQPIMPDIDLTPYKAYENGVSRLHAILKLVNEQ
;
A
#
# COMPACT_ATOMS: atom_id res chain seq x y z
N MET A 1 17.62 -24.71 -4.33
CA MET A 1 17.04 -23.92 -3.21
C MET A 1 17.88 -22.67 -3.05
N ILE A 2 17.25 -21.51 -2.92
CA ILE A 2 17.93 -20.24 -2.60
C ILE A 2 17.49 -19.80 -1.20
N ILE A 3 18.30 -19.00 -0.52
CA ILE A 3 18.00 -18.51 0.83
C ILE A 3 17.84 -17.00 0.75
N CYS A 4 16.72 -16.48 1.26
CA CYS A 4 16.47 -15.05 1.26
C CYS A 4 17.48 -14.32 2.17
N PRO A 5 18.20 -13.28 1.70
CA PRO A 5 19.15 -12.55 2.53
C PRO A 5 18.48 -11.79 3.69
N SER A 6 17.27 -11.26 3.49
CA SER A 6 16.57 -10.44 4.49
C SER A 6 15.95 -11.24 5.63
N CYS A 7 15.45 -12.45 5.38
CA CYS A 7 14.73 -13.25 6.39
C CYS A 7 15.15 -14.72 6.50
N ARG A 8 16.21 -15.14 5.78
CA ARG A 8 16.81 -16.50 5.80
C ARG A 8 15.86 -17.66 5.49
N TYR A 9 14.66 -17.37 4.99
CA TYR A 9 13.71 -18.38 4.52
C TYR A 9 14.25 -19.08 3.27
N LYS A 10 13.94 -20.38 3.13
CA LYS A 10 14.30 -21.19 1.96
C LYS A 10 13.25 -21.04 0.87
N GLU A 11 13.69 -20.69 -0.32
CA GLU A 11 12.85 -20.53 -1.49
C GLU A 11 13.25 -21.47 -2.64
N ILE A 12 12.29 -21.68 -3.53
CA ILE A 12 12.50 -22.42 -4.78
C ILE A 12 13.47 -21.64 -5.69
N PRO A 13 14.39 -22.32 -6.40
CA PRO A 13 15.24 -21.66 -7.38
C PRO A 13 14.38 -21.07 -8.50
N GLY A 14 14.64 -19.81 -8.86
CA GLY A 14 13.82 -19.05 -9.81
C GLY A 14 12.76 -18.13 -9.17
N ALA A 15 12.55 -18.18 -7.85
CA ALA A 15 11.73 -17.19 -7.16
C ALA A 15 12.36 -15.78 -7.28
N LEU A 16 11.62 -14.83 -7.87
CA LEU A 16 12.07 -13.43 -8.01
C LEU A 16 11.99 -12.66 -6.67
N PHE A 17 11.06 -13.06 -5.79
CA PHE A 17 10.80 -12.45 -4.49
C PHE A 17 10.59 -13.54 -3.42
N CYS A 18 10.88 -13.22 -2.16
CA CYS A 18 10.68 -14.12 -1.03
C CYS A 18 9.21 -14.14 -0.56
N SER A 19 8.61 -15.32 -0.47
CA SER A 19 7.20 -15.52 -0.06
C SER A 19 6.95 -15.15 1.41
N GLN A 20 7.99 -15.14 2.27
CA GLN A 20 7.86 -14.83 3.70
C GLN A 20 8.08 -13.35 4.04
N CYS A 21 9.00 -12.66 3.37
CA CYS A 21 9.35 -11.26 3.69
C CYS A 21 9.25 -10.28 2.52
N GLY A 22 8.88 -10.71 1.31
CA GLY A 22 8.72 -9.86 0.13
C GLY A 22 10.02 -9.35 -0.49
N ALA A 23 11.17 -9.57 0.15
CA ALA A 23 12.47 -9.14 -0.36
C ALA A 23 12.75 -9.74 -1.75
N GLN A 24 13.19 -8.88 -2.67
CA GLN A 24 13.62 -9.28 -4.01
C GLN A 24 14.88 -10.16 -3.92
N LEU A 25 14.83 -11.31 -4.56
CA LEU A 25 15.89 -12.34 -4.55
C LEU A 25 16.79 -12.24 -5.77
N VAL A 26 16.29 -11.60 -6.84
CA VAL A 26 17.07 -11.23 -8.02
C VAL A 26 17.53 -9.78 -7.92
N THR A 27 18.69 -9.55 -7.32
CA THR A 27 19.46 -8.34 -7.65
C THR A 27 19.96 -8.51 -9.08
N ALA A 28 19.48 -7.65 -9.99
CA ALA A 28 19.98 -7.64 -11.36
C ALA A 28 21.47 -7.30 -11.34
N SER A 29 22.29 -8.22 -11.84
CA SER A 29 23.63 -7.88 -12.31
C SER A 29 23.48 -7.10 -13.62
N ASP A 30 23.26 -5.80 -13.50
CA ASP A 30 23.42 -4.84 -14.61
C ASP A 30 24.84 -4.98 -15.22
N PRO A 31 25.05 -4.64 -16.52
CA PRO A 31 24.37 -3.55 -17.23
C PRO A 31 23.67 -3.94 -18.55
N ASP A 32 22.83 -3.06 -19.09
CA ASP A 32 23.12 -2.30 -20.34
C ASP A 32 21.86 -1.61 -20.98
N LEU A 33 21.92 -0.27 -21.06
CA LEU A 33 21.26 0.66 -22.01
C LEU A 33 19.71 0.81 -22.16
N GLN A 34 19.27 2.02 -21.79
CA GLN A 34 18.53 3.01 -22.63
C GLN A 34 16.99 2.99 -22.83
N LYS A 35 16.39 4.12 -22.36
CA LYS A 35 15.48 5.07 -23.08
C LYS A 35 13.95 4.88 -23.06
N ASP A 36 13.34 5.75 -22.25
CA ASP A 36 12.27 6.73 -22.59
C ASP A 36 10.80 6.30 -22.87
N PRO A 37 9.81 7.20 -22.67
CA PRO A 37 8.43 6.84 -22.31
C PRO A 37 7.38 7.07 -23.42
N MET A 38 6.19 6.44 -23.32
CA MET A 38 4.85 6.90 -23.81
C MET A 38 3.75 5.82 -23.55
N THR A 39 2.42 6.06 -23.52
CA THR A 39 1.60 7.14 -22.92
C THR A 39 0.08 6.75 -22.90
N GLU A 40 -0.70 7.13 -21.86
CA GLU A 40 -2.22 7.24 -21.80
C GLU A 40 -3.12 6.01 -22.15
N THR A 41 -4.47 5.93 -21.99
CA THR A 41 -5.55 6.71 -21.32
C THR A 41 -6.83 5.83 -21.12
N SER A 42 -7.61 6.08 -20.04
CA SER A 42 -9.08 5.85 -19.79
C SER A 42 -9.86 4.62 -20.37
N SER A 43 -10.86 4.02 -19.68
CA SER A 43 -12.22 4.61 -19.55
C SER A 43 -13.27 3.82 -18.74
N ASN A 44 -13.99 4.52 -17.85
CA ASN A 44 -15.45 4.54 -17.64
C ASN A 44 -16.30 3.25 -17.42
N THR A 45 -17.07 3.21 -16.31
CA THR A 45 -18.53 2.89 -16.30
C THR A 45 -19.23 3.47 -15.05
N LYS A 46 -20.51 3.83 -15.18
CA LYS A 46 -21.34 4.54 -14.19
C LYS A 46 -22.19 3.59 -13.33
N GLY A 47 -22.46 3.99 -12.09
CA GLY A 47 -23.55 3.43 -11.25
C GLY A 47 -23.73 4.18 -9.93
N LYS A 48 -24.93 4.75 -9.69
CA LYS A 48 -25.41 5.21 -8.37
C LYS A 48 -26.59 4.32 -7.96
N PRO A 49 -26.74 3.96 -6.68
CA PRO A 49 -27.63 4.72 -5.77
C PRO A 49 -26.95 4.99 -4.41
N ASP A 50 -26.99 6.21 -3.89
CA ASP A 50 -28.05 6.79 -3.03
C ASP A 50 -27.93 6.45 -1.53
N LEU A 51 -27.33 7.42 -0.82
CA LEU A 51 -27.59 7.86 0.55
C LEU A 51 -27.59 6.86 1.72
N LYS A 52 -26.41 6.78 2.37
CA LYS A 52 -26.31 7.09 3.82
C LYS A 52 -25.13 8.03 4.08
N SER A 53 -25.39 9.33 4.10
CA SER A 53 -24.41 10.34 4.52
C SER A 53 -24.28 10.36 6.04
N THR A 54 -23.59 9.37 6.61
CA THR A 54 -23.08 9.47 7.98
C THR A 54 -21.90 10.43 7.94
N SER A 55 -22.15 11.73 8.13
CA SER A 55 -21.09 12.75 8.18
C SER A 55 -20.06 12.34 9.23
N PRO A 56 -18.82 11.99 8.87
CA PRO A 56 -17.81 11.70 9.87
C PRO A 56 -17.56 12.99 10.64
N MET A 57 -17.86 12.95 11.94
CA MET A 57 -17.58 14.05 12.86
C MET A 57 -16.11 14.41 12.69
N MET A 58 -15.83 15.58 12.11
CA MET A 58 -14.47 15.99 11.78
C MET A 58 -13.61 15.91 13.03
N SER A 59 -12.64 15.00 13.06
CA SER A 59 -11.64 14.95 14.12
C SER A 59 -10.92 16.29 14.15
N ALA A 60 -11.23 17.11 15.15
CA ALA A 60 -10.69 18.45 15.32
C ALA A 60 -9.18 18.34 15.60
N GLY A 61 -8.37 18.38 14.54
CA GLY A 61 -6.94 18.04 14.56
C GLY A 61 -6.43 17.30 13.32
N ALA A 62 -7.31 16.79 12.45
CA ALA A 62 -6.93 16.18 11.19
C ALA A 62 -6.48 17.24 10.16
N ARG A 63 -5.21 17.19 9.73
CA ARG A 63 -4.66 18.09 8.71
C ARG A 63 -4.93 17.61 7.28
N ILE A 64 -5.03 16.29 7.10
CA ILE A 64 -5.28 15.62 5.81
C ILE A 64 -6.30 14.53 6.06
N SER A 65 -7.10 14.20 5.04
CA SER A 65 -8.00 13.03 5.07
C SER A 65 -7.68 12.10 3.89
N LEU A 66 -7.55 10.81 4.16
CA LEU A 66 -7.39 9.78 3.14
C LEU A 66 -8.79 9.33 2.67
N HIS A 67 -9.10 9.52 1.38
CA HIS A 67 -10.37 9.08 0.80
C HIS A 67 -10.16 7.80 -0.03
N LEU A 68 -10.82 6.71 0.36
CA LEU A 68 -10.81 5.45 -0.38
C LEU A 68 -11.87 5.51 -1.47
N VAL A 69 -11.42 5.56 -2.72
CA VAL A 69 -12.29 5.76 -3.90
C VAL A 69 -13.34 4.64 -4.06
N GLU A 70 -12.99 3.39 -3.75
CA GLU A 70 -13.89 2.25 -3.95
C GLU A 70 -14.93 2.07 -2.84
N SER A 71 -14.56 2.34 -1.58
CA SER A 71 -15.48 2.24 -0.43
C SER A 71 -16.19 3.55 -0.09
N GLY A 72 -15.76 4.68 -0.67
CA GLY A 72 -16.23 6.03 -0.32
C GLY A 72 -15.85 6.46 1.10
N GLN A 73 -14.99 5.70 1.81
CA GLN A 73 -14.67 5.98 3.19
C GLN A 73 -13.59 7.06 3.32
N ILE A 74 -13.81 7.99 4.24
CA ILE A 74 -12.88 9.07 4.58
C ILE A 74 -12.24 8.74 5.93
N LEU A 75 -10.93 8.55 5.93
CA LEU A 75 -10.10 8.31 7.12
C LEU A 75 -9.36 9.63 7.47
N PRO A 76 -9.79 10.36 8.52
CA PRO A 76 -9.11 11.59 8.94
C PRO A 76 -7.74 11.26 9.56
N LEU A 77 -6.67 11.86 9.04
CA LEU A 77 -5.31 11.67 9.52
C LEU A 77 -4.95 12.76 10.53
N ALA A 78 -5.10 12.42 11.81
CA ALA A 78 -4.86 13.31 12.94
C ALA A 78 -3.42 13.20 13.48
N GLU A 79 -2.86 14.34 13.86
CA GLU A 79 -1.74 14.51 14.82
C GLU A 79 -0.38 13.85 14.50
N ARG A 80 -0.24 13.06 13.43
CA ARG A 80 1.05 12.46 13.00
C ARG A 80 1.52 13.02 11.66
N THR A 81 2.84 12.98 11.45
CA THR A 81 3.49 13.36 10.19
C THR A 81 3.93 12.16 9.36
N GLU A 82 3.78 10.93 9.88
CA GLU A 82 4.09 9.70 9.17
C GLU A 82 3.00 8.67 9.44
N PHE A 83 2.50 8.02 8.38
CA PHE A 83 1.48 6.97 8.45
C PHE A 83 1.87 5.82 7.54
N SER A 84 1.92 4.61 8.10
CA SER A 84 2.13 3.38 7.32
C SER A 84 0.81 2.80 6.83
N LEU A 85 0.75 2.36 5.57
CA LEU A 85 -0.43 1.78 4.93
C LEU A 85 -0.13 0.36 4.46
N GLY A 86 -1.08 -0.55 4.65
CA GLY A 86 -0.98 -1.92 4.17
C GLY A 86 -2.14 -2.77 4.68
N ARG A 87 -2.06 -4.08 4.52
CA ARG A 87 -2.99 -5.01 5.18
C ARG A 87 -2.35 -5.65 6.40
N VAL A 88 -3.15 -5.89 7.42
CA VAL A 88 -2.83 -6.80 8.51
C VAL A 88 -2.80 -8.26 8.00
N ALA A 89 -1.95 -9.08 8.61
CA ALA A 89 -1.89 -10.52 8.40
C ALA A 89 -1.51 -11.22 9.72
N GLU A 90 -1.95 -12.47 9.90
CA GLU A 90 -1.57 -13.26 11.07
C GLU A 90 -0.05 -13.48 11.12
N GLY A 91 0.54 -13.39 12.32
CA GLY A 91 1.99 -13.52 12.53
C GLY A 91 2.84 -12.35 12.02
N GLN A 92 2.24 -11.23 11.59
CA GLN A 92 2.97 -10.04 11.15
C GLN A 92 3.60 -9.30 12.36
N PRO A 93 4.92 -9.02 12.35
CA PRO A 93 5.60 -8.42 13.51
C PRO A 93 5.40 -6.90 13.66
N ILE A 94 4.98 -6.22 12.59
CA ILE A 94 4.79 -4.76 12.54
C ILE A 94 3.48 -4.48 11.80
N MET A 95 2.49 -3.91 12.48
CA MET A 95 1.22 -3.54 11.87
C MET A 95 1.27 -2.16 11.22
N PRO A 96 0.57 -1.93 10.09
CA PRO A 96 0.39 -0.59 9.54
C PRO A 96 -0.50 0.28 10.45
N ASP A 97 -0.28 1.59 10.47
CA ASP A 97 -1.18 2.56 11.11
C ASP A 97 -2.57 2.55 10.45
N ILE A 98 -2.60 2.35 9.13
CA ILE A 98 -3.82 2.29 8.33
C ILE A 98 -3.95 0.88 7.77
N ASP A 99 -4.78 0.07 8.45
CA ASP A 99 -5.17 -1.25 7.95
C ASP A 99 -6.18 -1.14 6.81
N LEU A 100 -5.81 -1.70 5.67
CA LEU A 100 -6.63 -1.76 4.47
C LEU A 100 -7.30 -3.13 4.28
N THR A 101 -7.07 -4.11 5.16
CA THR A 101 -7.74 -5.43 5.14
C THR A 101 -9.25 -5.37 4.91
N PRO A 102 -10.04 -4.51 5.60
CA PRO A 102 -11.49 -4.44 5.37
C PRO A 102 -11.90 -3.97 3.97
N TYR A 103 -11.00 -3.41 3.17
CA TYR A 103 -11.24 -2.93 1.80
C TYR A 103 -10.66 -3.86 0.73
N LYS A 104 -10.71 -5.18 0.99
CA LYS A 104 -10.22 -6.21 0.05
C LYS A 104 -8.75 -6.04 -0.36
N ALA A 105 -7.94 -5.46 0.52
CA ALA A 105 -6.54 -5.14 0.24
C ALA A 105 -5.74 -6.30 -0.39
N TYR A 106 -5.97 -7.54 0.06
CA TYR A 106 -5.31 -8.71 -0.53
C TYR A 106 -5.68 -8.96 -2.00
N GLU A 107 -6.97 -8.87 -2.34
CA GLU A 107 -7.47 -9.04 -3.71
C GLU A 107 -6.98 -7.91 -4.63
N ASN A 108 -6.88 -6.69 -4.08
CA ASN A 108 -6.35 -5.49 -4.74
C ASN A 108 -4.80 -5.42 -4.76
N GLY A 109 -4.09 -6.50 -4.42
CA GLY A 109 -2.62 -6.58 -4.51
C GLY A 109 -1.84 -5.79 -3.45
N VAL A 110 -2.52 -5.25 -2.43
CA VAL A 110 -1.91 -4.43 -1.37
C VAL A 110 -1.07 -5.31 -0.45
N SER A 111 0.17 -4.86 -0.23
CA SER A 111 1.16 -5.53 0.61
C SER A 111 0.90 -5.34 2.11
N ARG A 112 1.58 -6.13 2.95
CA ARG A 112 1.48 -6.02 4.43
C ARG A 112 1.92 -4.65 4.97
N LEU A 113 2.99 -4.12 4.39
CA LEU A 113 3.42 -2.73 4.48
C LEU A 113 3.65 -2.31 3.04
N HIS A 114 2.78 -1.45 2.51
CA HIS A 114 2.68 -1.16 1.07
C HIS A 114 3.18 0.25 0.75
N ALA A 115 2.88 1.23 1.59
CA ALA A 115 3.34 2.61 1.45
C ALA A 115 3.54 3.28 2.81
N ILE A 116 4.29 4.38 2.81
CA ILE A 116 4.40 5.30 3.95
C ILE A 116 4.07 6.71 3.42
N LEU A 117 3.04 7.32 3.98
CA LEU A 117 2.73 8.73 3.73
C LEU A 117 3.48 9.59 4.74
N LYS A 118 4.34 10.49 4.24
CA LYS A 118 5.04 11.48 5.07
C LYS A 118 4.50 12.88 4.76
N LEU A 119 4.00 13.56 5.79
CA LEU A 119 3.60 14.96 5.74
C LEU A 119 4.84 15.81 6.03
N VAL A 120 5.46 16.32 4.97
CA VAL A 120 6.53 17.30 5.09
C VAL A 120 5.89 18.69 5.13
N ASN A 121 5.99 19.36 6.27
CA ASN A 121 5.73 20.80 6.33
C ASN A 121 6.96 21.51 5.75
N GLU A 122 6.89 21.94 4.49
CA GLU A 122 7.85 22.92 3.96
C GLU A 122 7.65 24.25 4.72
N GLN A 123 8.71 24.71 5.39
CA GLN A 123 8.81 26.01 6.07
C GLN A 123 9.90 26.86 5.40
#